data_AF-A0A6B9V832-F1
#
_entry.id   AF-A0A6B9V832-F1
#
_cell.length_a   1.000
_cell.length_b   1.000
_cell.length_c   1.000
_cell.angle_alpha   90.00
_cell.angle_beta   90.00
_cell.angle_gamma   90.00
#
_symmetry.space_group_name_H-M   'P 1'
#
loop_
_entity.id
_entity.type
_entity.pdbx_description
1 polymer ?
#
loop_
_entity_poly.entity_id
_entity_poly.type
_entity_poly.pdbx_seq_one_letter_code
_entity_poly.pdbx_strand_id
1 'polypeptide(L)'
;MWVYEETLQSGEKLTDAINRTNENVKYLPGIKLGNNVVADPDLENTVRDANMLVFVTPHQFMEGICKRLVGKIRADAEAISLVKGMEVKMEGPCMISSLISQILGINCSVLMGANIANEIAVEKFSEATVGYRQNRDVAERWVQLFYTPYFIVTAVQDVEGVELCGTLKNVVALAAGFVDGLEMGNNTKAAIMRLGLREMKAFSKLLFPSVKDSTFFESCGVADLITTCLGGRNRKVAEAYAKNGGRRSFDELEAEMLQGQKLQGVSTAREVYEVLSHRGWLELFPLFATVHEISSGLLPPSAIVEYSEKQVRSF
;
A
#
# COMPACT_ATOMS: atom_id res chain seq x y z
N MET A 1 -18.18 -12.06 3.47
CA MET A 1 -17.13 -11.38 2.68
C MET A 1 -17.81 -10.73 1.51
N TRP A 2 -17.76 -9.40 1.42
CA TRP A 2 -18.36 -8.70 0.29
C TRP A 2 -17.53 -8.96 -0.96
N VAL A 3 -18.20 -9.30 -2.07
CA VAL A 3 -17.58 -9.50 -3.38
C VAL A 3 -18.40 -8.70 -4.38
N TYR A 4 -17.77 -7.76 -5.09
CA TYR A 4 -18.46 -7.09 -6.20
C TYR A 4 -18.88 -8.15 -7.23
N GLU A 5 -20.17 -8.20 -7.55
CA GLU A 5 -20.71 -9.26 -8.41
C GLU A 5 -20.14 -9.14 -9.83
N GLU A 6 -19.59 -10.26 -10.30
CA GLU A 6 -19.04 -10.39 -11.64
C GLU A 6 -19.49 -11.73 -12.24
N THR A 7 -19.69 -11.73 -13.56
CA THR A 7 -19.99 -12.97 -14.29
C THR A 7 -18.70 -13.56 -14.83
N LEU A 8 -18.41 -14.82 -14.45
CA LEU A 8 -17.30 -15.59 -14.98
C LEU A 8 -17.52 -15.91 -16.47
N GLN A 9 -16.45 -16.29 -17.16
CA GLN A 9 -16.54 -16.73 -18.57
C GLN A 9 -17.49 -17.94 -18.76
N SER A 10 -17.70 -18.73 -17.71
CA SER A 10 -18.66 -19.84 -17.68
C SER A 10 -20.13 -19.39 -17.61
N GLY A 11 -20.40 -18.10 -17.38
CA GLY A 11 -21.73 -17.56 -17.10
C GLY A 11 -22.17 -17.64 -15.63
N GLU A 12 -21.38 -18.31 -14.78
CA GLU A 12 -21.63 -18.40 -13.33
C GLU A 12 -21.28 -17.07 -12.65
N LYS A 13 -22.06 -16.68 -11.63
CA LYS A 13 -21.75 -15.56 -10.74
C LYS A 13 -20.52 -15.87 -9.88
N LEU A 14 -19.64 -14.89 -9.70
CA LEU A 14 -18.41 -15.09 -8.94
C LEU A 14 -18.69 -15.49 -7.49
N THR A 15 -19.71 -14.91 -6.86
CA THR A 15 -20.09 -15.25 -5.48
C THR A 15 -20.56 -16.69 -5.35
N ASP A 16 -21.35 -17.16 -6.32
CA ASP A 16 -21.86 -18.54 -6.35
C ASP A 16 -20.71 -19.53 -6.53
N ALA A 17 -19.77 -19.24 -7.43
CA ALA A 17 -18.56 -20.05 -7.63
C ALA A 17 -17.70 -20.12 -6.36
N ILE A 18 -17.48 -18.98 -5.67
CA ILE A 18 -16.71 -18.94 -4.41
C ILE A 18 -17.40 -19.78 -3.33
N ASN A 19 -18.70 -19.60 -3.13
CA ASN A 19 -19.45 -20.32 -2.10
C ASN A 19 -19.52 -21.83 -2.37
N ARG A 20 -19.56 -22.24 -3.65
CA ARG A 20 -19.60 -23.65 -4.05
C ARG A 20 -18.24 -24.34 -3.96
N THR A 21 -17.16 -23.63 -4.24
CA THR A 21 -15.81 -24.23 -4.40
C THR A 21 -14.82 -23.84 -3.31
N ASN A 22 -15.21 -22.93 -2.42
CA ASN A 22 -14.35 -22.26 -1.45
C ASN A 22 -13.10 -21.68 -2.11
N GLU A 23 -13.23 -21.10 -3.28
CA GLU A 23 -12.09 -20.59 -4.05
C GLU A 23 -12.47 -19.35 -4.85
N ASN A 24 -11.66 -18.30 -4.77
CA ASN A 24 -11.77 -17.16 -5.66
C ASN A 24 -10.95 -17.42 -6.93
N VAL A 25 -11.54 -18.19 -7.85
CA VAL A 25 -10.89 -18.65 -9.10
C VAL A 25 -10.35 -17.54 -9.99
N LYS A 26 -10.81 -16.30 -9.81
CA LYS A 26 -10.37 -15.14 -10.58
C LYS A 26 -9.19 -14.41 -9.95
N TYR A 27 -9.26 -14.13 -8.65
CA TYR A 27 -8.29 -13.26 -7.96
C TYR A 27 -7.25 -14.01 -7.13
N LEU A 28 -7.51 -15.27 -6.75
CA LEU A 28 -6.58 -16.12 -6.03
C LEU A 28 -6.73 -17.61 -6.46
N PRO A 29 -6.47 -17.92 -7.74
CA PRO A 29 -6.66 -19.26 -8.29
C PRO A 29 -5.75 -20.28 -7.60
N GLY A 30 -6.28 -21.48 -7.35
CA GLY A 30 -5.57 -22.61 -6.76
C GLY A 30 -5.50 -22.60 -5.24
N ILE A 31 -6.05 -21.58 -4.57
CA ILE A 31 -6.04 -21.47 -3.11
C ILE A 31 -7.45 -21.66 -2.55
N LYS A 32 -7.61 -22.64 -1.67
CA LYS A 32 -8.86 -22.86 -0.95
C LYS A 32 -8.99 -21.90 0.23
N LEU A 33 -10.09 -21.17 0.24
CA LEU A 33 -10.59 -20.41 1.38
C LEU A 33 -11.15 -21.37 2.43
N GLY A 34 -11.23 -20.92 3.68
CA GLY A 34 -11.87 -21.70 4.74
C GLY A 34 -13.35 -21.97 4.44
N ASN A 35 -13.87 -23.11 4.92
CA ASN A 35 -15.29 -23.49 4.77
C ASN A 35 -16.27 -22.52 5.45
N ASN A 36 -15.75 -21.65 6.32
CA ASN A 36 -16.48 -20.60 7.02
C ASN A 36 -16.48 -19.25 6.29
N VAL A 37 -15.90 -19.16 5.09
CA VAL A 37 -15.93 -17.95 4.26
C VAL A 37 -17.14 -17.99 3.35
N VAL A 38 -18.03 -17.01 3.51
CA VAL A 38 -19.21 -16.82 2.65
C VAL A 38 -19.02 -15.54 1.82
N ALA A 39 -19.09 -15.66 0.50
CA ALA A 39 -19.12 -14.55 -0.45
C ALA A 39 -20.54 -14.03 -0.62
N ASP A 40 -20.71 -12.71 -0.55
CA ASP A 40 -22.01 -12.04 -0.67
C ASP A 40 -21.89 -10.81 -1.58
N PRO A 41 -22.73 -10.68 -2.62
CA PRO A 41 -22.70 -9.51 -3.49
C PRO A 41 -23.30 -8.25 -2.85
N ASP A 42 -24.12 -8.41 -1.82
CA ASP A 42 -24.76 -7.32 -1.10
C ASP A 42 -23.84 -6.81 0.03
N LEU A 43 -23.37 -5.57 -0.15
CA LEU A 43 -22.49 -4.91 0.80
C LEU A 43 -23.17 -4.68 2.16
N GLU A 44 -24.46 -4.35 2.17
CA GLU A 44 -25.20 -4.04 3.40
C GLU A 44 -25.46 -5.31 4.21
N ASN A 45 -25.82 -6.40 3.52
CA ASN A 45 -25.98 -7.70 4.14
C ASN A 45 -24.67 -8.19 4.78
N THR A 46 -23.54 -7.98 4.10
CA THR A 46 -22.21 -8.35 4.60
C THR A 46 -21.85 -7.66 5.92
N VAL A 47 -22.26 -6.39 6.11
CA VAL A 47 -21.82 -5.59 7.27
C VAL A 47 -22.82 -5.54 8.42
N ARG A 48 -24.09 -5.93 8.21
CA ARG A 48 -25.24 -5.68 9.10
C ARG A 48 -24.95 -5.99 10.57
N ASP A 49 -24.36 -7.16 10.84
CA ASP A 49 -24.09 -7.65 12.20
C ASP A 49 -22.59 -7.73 12.51
N ALA A 50 -21.74 -7.21 11.63
CA ALA A 50 -20.29 -7.32 11.76
C ALA A 50 -19.75 -6.35 12.82
N ASN A 51 -18.98 -6.88 13.77
CA ASN A 51 -18.28 -6.12 14.82
C ASN A 51 -16.81 -5.81 14.47
N MET A 52 -16.23 -6.53 13.51
CA MET A 52 -14.86 -6.36 13.04
C MET A 52 -14.88 -6.29 11.51
N LEU A 53 -14.59 -5.11 10.96
CA LEU A 53 -14.66 -4.81 9.54
C LEU A 53 -13.25 -4.71 8.94
N VAL A 54 -12.93 -5.60 8.00
CA VAL A 54 -11.65 -5.58 7.26
C VAL A 54 -11.83 -4.91 5.90
N PHE A 55 -11.22 -3.74 5.73
CA PHE A 55 -11.23 -2.98 4.48
C PHE A 55 -9.99 -3.34 3.65
N VAL A 56 -10.21 -4.04 2.52
CA VAL A 56 -9.14 -4.55 1.64
C VAL A 56 -9.52 -4.43 0.16
N THR A 57 -10.02 -3.27 -0.23
CA THR A 57 -10.39 -2.95 -1.61
C THR A 57 -9.41 -1.92 -2.19
N PRO A 58 -9.29 -1.80 -3.53
CA PRO A 58 -8.49 -0.74 -4.13
C PRO A 58 -8.92 0.64 -3.62
N HIS A 59 -7.95 1.49 -3.23
CA HIS A 59 -8.19 2.75 -2.50
C HIS A 59 -9.20 3.68 -3.20
N GLN A 60 -9.19 3.74 -4.53
CA GLN A 60 -10.10 4.54 -5.36
C GLN A 60 -11.60 4.25 -5.15
N PHE A 61 -11.95 3.09 -4.60
CA PHE A 61 -13.34 2.72 -4.29
C PHE A 61 -13.72 3.01 -2.84
N MET A 62 -12.77 3.37 -1.98
CA MET A 62 -12.97 3.40 -0.53
C MET A 62 -13.99 4.45 -0.12
N GLU A 63 -13.89 5.67 -0.66
CA GLU A 63 -14.84 6.74 -0.34
C GLU A 63 -16.28 6.34 -0.70
N GLY A 64 -16.48 5.76 -1.89
CA GLY A 64 -17.79 5.30 -2.35
C GLY A 64 -18.35 4.15 -1.49
N ILE A 65 -17.50 3.20 -1.09
CA ILE A 65 -17.87 2.12 -0.17
C ILE A 65 -18.29 2.70 1.18
N CYS A 66 -17.47 3.59 1.77
CA CYS A 66 -17.77 4.19 3.06
C CYS A 66 -19.09 4.97 3.02
N LYS A 67 -19.33 5.78 1.99
CA LYS A 67 -20.61 6.51 1.82
C LYS A 67 -21.82 5.58 1.79
N ARG A 68 -21.72 4.41 1.16
CA ARG A 68 -22.81 3.42 1.12
C ARG A 68 -23.08 2.77 2.47
N LEU A 69 -22.08 2.71 3.35
CA LEU A 69 -22.14 2.07 4.66
C LEU A 69 -22.60 3.01 5.79
N VAL A 70 -22.71 4.32 5.54
CA VAL A 70 -23.20 5.30 6.53
C VAL A 70 -24.56 4.88 7.09
N GLY A 71 -24.65 4.75 8.41
CA GLY A 71 -25.87 4.35 9.12
C GLY A 71 -26.26 2.87 9.00
N LYS A 72 -25.40 2.03 8.41
CA LYS A 72 -25.68 0.59 8.17
C LYS A 72 -24.73 -0.36 8.89
N ILE A 73 -23.77 0.18 9.63
CA ILE A 73 -22.82 -0.56 10.45
C ILE A 73 -23.20 -0.45 11.92
N ARG A 74 -22.76 -1.41 12.73
CA ARG A 74 -22.89 -1.31 14.18
C ARG A 74 -22.06 -0.14 14.71
N ALA A 75 -22.58 0.56 15.71
CA ALA A 75 -21.87 1.69 16.34
C ALA A 75 -20.62 1.24 17.13
N ASP A 76 -20.56 -0.02 17.56
CA ASP A 76 -19.42 -0.63 18.24
C ASP A 76 -18.50 -1.43 17.31
N ALA A 77 -18.69 -1.31 15.99
CA ALA A 77 -17.82 -1.96 15.02
C ALA A 77 -16.42 -1.36 15.05
N GLU A 78 -15.41 -2.21 15.00
CA GLU A 78 -14.00 -1.82 14.84
C GLU A 78 -13.60 -2.07 13.39
N ALA A 79 -12.90 -1.11 12.77
CA ALA A 79 -12.35 -1.27 11.43
C ALA A 79 -10.85 -1.54 11.46
N ILE A 80 -10.37 -2.24 10.43
CA ILE A 80 -8.96 -2.28 10.05
C ILE A 80 -8.82 -2.09 8.54
N SER A 81 -7.90 -1.24 8.11
CA SER A 81 -7.56 -1.04 6.70
C SER A 81 -6.26 -1.78 6.34
N LEU A 82 -6.31 -2.58 5.28
CA LEU A 82 -5.15 -3.20 4.62
C LEU A 82 -4.81 -2.47 3.30
N VAL A 83 -5.50 -1.36 3.03
CA VAL A 83 -5.38 -0.62 1.78
C VAL A 83 -4.10 0.19 1.78
N LYS A 84 -3.22 -0.08 0.82
CA LYS A 84 -1.99 0.69 0.59
C LYS A 84 -2.29 1.83 -0.39
N GLY A 85 -2.04 3.07 0.03
CA GLY A 85 -2.32 4.27 -0.74
C GLY A 85 -2.77 5.43 0.16
N MET A 86 -2.83 6.63 -0.41
CA MET A 86 -3.40 7.82 0.22
C MET A 86 -4.24 8.57 -0.80
N GLU A 87 -5.22 9.34 -0.36
CA GLU A 87 -5.92 10.30 -1.24
C GLU A 87 -5.27 11.67 -1.09
N VAL A 88 -4.91 12.32 -2.20
CA VAL A 88 -4.53 13.74 -2.13
C VAL A 88 -5.76 14.60 -2.35
N LYS A 89 -6.11 15.37 -1.32
CA LYS A 89 -7.17 16.39 -1.37
C LYS A 89 -6.54 17.78 -1.34
N MET A 90 -7.31 18.81 -1.69
CA MET A 90 -6.82 20.20 -1.62
C MET A 90 -6.32 20.58 -0.22
N GLU A 91 -6.87 19.96 0.82
CA GLU A 91 -6.51 20.17 2.23
C GLU A 91 -5.22 19.43 2.64
N GLY A 92 -4.72 18.53 1.80
CA GLY A 92 -3.55 17.70 2.03
C GLY A 92 -3.80 16.19 1.83
N PRO A 93 -2.79 15.35 2.13
CA PRO A 93 -2.94 13.90 2.04
C PRO A 93 -3.91 13.40 3.12
N CYS A 94 -4.89 12.62 2.69
CA CYS A 94 -5.88 11.95 3.51
C CYS A 94 -5.55 10.45 3.55
N MET A 95 -5.23 9.97 4.75
CA MET A 95 -4.99 8.55 4.99
C MET A 95 -6.30 7.77 4.87
N ILE A 96 -6.25 6.53 4.36
CA ILE A 96 -7.44 5.70 4.18
C ILE A 96 -8.07 5.35 5.52
N SER A 97 -7.27 5.08 6.56
CA SER A 97 -7.78 4.88 7.91
C SER A 97 -8.53 6.10 8.46
N SER A 98 -8.07 7.30 8.13
CA SER A 98 -8.70 8.56 8.52
C SER A 98 -9.99 8.80 7.75
N LEU A 99 -10.00 8.52 6.44
CA LEU A 99 -11.19 8.56 5.59
C LEU A 99 -12.30 7.66 6.13
N ILE A 100 -11.96 6.39 6.44
CA ILE A 100 -12.91 5.43 7.02
C ILE A 100 -13.46 5.95 8.34
N SER A 101 -12.58 6.42 9.24
CA SER A 101 -12.98 6.91 10.56
C SER A 101 -13.89 8.14 10.47
N GLN A 102 -13.58 9.09 9.58
CA GLN A 102 -14.34 10.32 9.38
C GLN A 102 -15.72 10.07 8.78
N ILE A 103 -15.84 9.19 7.78
CA ILE A 103 -17.12 8.93 7.10
C ILE A 103 -18.02 8.04 7.95
N LEU A 104 -17.46 7.01 8.59
CA LEU A 104 -18.24 5.98 9.29
C LEU A 104 -18.38 6.23 10.80
N GLY A 105 -17.60 7.12 11.38
CA GLY A 105 -17.67 7.43 12.82
C GLY A 105 -17.18 6.29 13.72
N ILE A 106 -16.36 5.37 13.20
CA ILE A 106 -15.78 4.25 13.95
C ILE A 106 -14.26 4.33 13.99
N ASN A 107 -13.64 3.66 14.96
CA ASN A 107 -12.18 3.55 15.00
C ASN A 107 -11.66 2.65 13.87
N CYS A 108 -10.54 3.04 13.27
CA CYS A 108 -9.88 2.29 12.20
C CYS A 108 -8.39 2.09 12.52
N SER A 109 -8.02 0.82 12.73
CA SER A 109 -6.63 0.34 12.77
C SER A 109 -6.11 0.14 11.34
N VAL A 110 -4.83 -0.17 11.18
CA VAL A 110 -4.24 -0.53 9.88
C VAL A 110 -3.43 -1.80 9.99
N LEU A 111 -3.30 -2.56 8.89
CA LEU A 111 -2.34 -3.67 8.80
C LEU A 111 -1.49 -3.50 7.55
N MET A 112 -0.17 -3.37 7.75
CA MET A 112 0.82 -3.18 6.70
C MET A 112 2.00 -4.13 6.92
N GLY A 113 2.69 -4.51 5.85
CA GLY A 113 3.81 -5.44 5.93
C GLY A 113 4.28 -5.91 4.56
N ALA A 114 5.39 -6.66 4.56
CA ALA A 114 6.00 -7.32 3.42
C ALA A 114 5.14 -8.50 2.89
N ASN A 115 3.90 -8.19 2.49
CA ASN A 115 2.84 -9.17 2.37
C ASN A 115 2.49 -9.47 0.92
N ILE A 116 3.32 -10.24 0.22
CA ILE A 116 2.97 -10.73 -1.12
C ILE A 116 1.87 -11.78 -0.99
N ALA A 117 0.66 -11.44 -1.44
CA ALA A 117 -0.54 -12.25 -1.22
C ALA A 117 -0.38 -13.72 -1.61
N ASN A 118 0.21 -14.00 -2.78
CA ASN A 118 0.41 -15.38 -3.25
C ASN A 118 1.38 -16.19 -2.38
N GLU A 119 2.33 -15.55 -1.70
CA GLU A 119 3.27 -16.25 -0.82
C GLU A 119 2.62 -16.61 0.51
N ILE A 120 1.88 -15.66 1.09
CA ILE A 120 1.12 -15.89 2.32
C ILE A 120 0.02 -16.94 2.09
N ALA A 121 -0.64 -16.92 0.92
CA ALA A 121 -1.69 -17.85 0.57
C ALA A 121 -1.23 -19.31 0.45
N VAL A 122 0.07 -19.54 0.16
CA VAL A 122 0.71 -20.86 0.17
C VAL A 122 1.53 -21.10 1.45
N GLU A 123 1.18 -20.38 2.52
CA GLU A 123 1.69 -20.56 3.88
C GLU A 123 3.21 -20.36 4.03
N LYS A 124 3.81 -19.56 3.14
CA LYS A 124 5.20 -19.13 3.35
C LYS A 124 5.25 -18.14 4.50
N PHE A 125 6.29 -18.29 5.32
CA PHE A 125 6.56 -17.41 6.44
C PHE A 125 6.61 -15.93 6.02
N SER A 126 5.86 -15.10 6.72
CA SER A 126 5.80 -13.65 6.53
C SER A 126 5.39 -12.97 7.85
N GLU A 127 5.55 -11.64 7.90
CA GLU A 127 5.28 -10.84 9.07
C GLU A 127 4.51 -9.57 8.70
N ALA A 128 3.65 -9.08 9.58
CA ALA A 128 2.93 -7.83 9.40
C ALA A 128 2.82 -7.02 10.69
N THR A 129 2.55 -5.74 10.54
CA THR A 129 2.40 -4.77 11.62
C THR A 129 0.98 -4.22 11.60
N VAL A 130 0.30 -4.31 12.73
CA VAL A 130 -0.98 -3.66 13.02
C VAL A 130 -0.71 -2.31 13.68
N GLY A 131 -1.09 -1.23 13.02
CA GLY A 131 -1.07 0.12 13.60
C GLY A 131 -2.38 0.41 14.34
N TYR A 132 -2.29 0.94 15.56
CA TYR A 132 -3.45 1.38 16.36
C TYR A 132 -3.21 2.71 17.08
N ARG A 133 -4.29 3.41 17.48
CA ARG A 133 -4.20 4.72 18.16
C ARG A 133 -4.19 4.60 19.68
N GLN A 134 -5.32 4.27 20.29
CA GLN A 134 -5.46 4.31 21.76
C GLN A 134 -5.84 2.95 22.34
N ASN A 135 -6.77 2.23 21.72
CA ASN A 135 -7.30 0.99 22.27
C ASN A 135 -6.41 -0.21 21.93
N ARG A 136 -5.52 -0.57 22.87
CA ARG A 136 -4.62 -1.72 22.72
C ARG A 136 -5.39 -3.05 22.69
N ASP A 137 -6.47 -3.19 23.44
CA ASP A 137 -7.27 -4.43 23.47
C ASP A 137 -7.93 -4.71 22.11
N VAL A 138 -8.33 -3.66 21.39
CA VAL A 138 -8.77 -3.80 19.97
C VAL A 138 -7.61 -4.28 19.09
N ALA A 139 -6.43 -3.70 19.25
CA ALA A 139 -5.25 -4.09 18.47
C ALA A 139 -4.84 -5.54 18.72
N GLU A 140 -4.89 -6.01 19.96
CA GLU A 140 -4.58 -7.40 20.32
C GLU A 140 -5.62 -8.37 19.76
N ARG A 141 -6.91 -7.98 19.69
CA ARG A 141 -7.93 -8.76 18.96
C ARG A 141 -7.63 -8.84 17.47
N TRP A 142 -7.16 -7.76 16.83
CA TRP A 142 -6.72 -7.81 15.44
C TRP A 142 -5.50 -8.71 15.24
N VAL A 143 -4.50 -8.59 16.12
CA VAL A 143 -3.33 -9.49 16.10
C VAL A 143 -3.78 -10.94 16.20
N GLN A 144 -4.64 -11.27 17.15
CA GLN A 144 -5.16 -12.63 17.32
C GLN A 144 -5.94 -13.11 16.09
N LEU A 145 -6.72 -12.23 15.45
CA LEU A 145 -7.51 -12.58 14.27
C LEU A 145 -6.64 -12.88 13.04
N PHE A 146 -5.55 -12.14 12.85
CA PHE A 146 -4.66 -12.31 11.69
C PHE A 146 -3.51 -13.29 11.92
N TYR A 147 -3.15 -13.57 13.17
CA TYR A 147 -2.01 -14.42 13.48
C TYR A 147 -2.17 -15.86 12.98
N THR A 148 -1.14 -16.39 12.33
CA THR A 148 -0.96 -17.81 12.04
C THR A 148 0.50 -18.22 12.27
N PRO A 149 0.84 -19.52 12.34
CA PRO A 149 2.23 -19.97 12.46
C PRO A 149 3.17 -19.48 11.34
N TYR A 150 2.62 -19.12 10.18
CA TYR A 150 3.36 -18.60 9.02
C TYR A 150 3.12 -17.11 8.78
N PHE A 151 2.25 -16.45 9.55
CA PHE A 151 1.96 -15.03 9.41
C PHE A 151 1.96 -14.38 10.80
N ILE A 152 3.13 -13.87 11.19
CA ILE A 152 3.36 -13.29 12.51
C ILE A 152 2.93 -11.82 12.48
N VAL A 153 2.09 -11.42 13.43
CA VAL A 153 1.51 -10.08 13.46
C VAL A 153 1.89 -9.39 14.77
N THR A 154 2.45 -8.18 14.67
CA THR A 154 2.82 -7.34 15.81
C THR A 154 1.96 -6.08 15.86
N ALA A 155 1.62 -5.59 17.05
CA ALA A 155 0.86 -4.35 17.22
C ALA A 155 1.76 -3.18 17.61
N VAL A 156 1.59 -2.04 16.93
CA VAL A 156 2.34 -0.81 17.15
C VAL A 156 1.37 0.35 17.30
N GLN A 157 1.59 1.17 18.33
CA GLN A 157 0.76 2.34 18.59
C GLN A 157 1.19 3.53 17.71
N ASP A 158 1.01 3.41 16.39
CA ASP A 158 1.38 4.41 15.38
C ASP A 158 0.64 4.12 14.05
N VAL A 159 -0.64 4.49 13.93
CA VAL A 159 -1.42 4.25 12.70
C VAL A 159 -0.82 4.98 11.51
N GLU A 160 -0.53 6.27 11.69
CA GLU A 160 -0.04 7.14 10.63
C GLU A 160 1.33 6.67 10.12
N GLY A 161 2.23 6.26 11.02
CA GLY A 161 3.54 5.71 10.65
C GLY A 161 3.43 4.39 9.88
N VAL A 162 2.62 3.45 10.38
CA VAL A 162 2.43 2.13 9.75
C VAL A 162 1.83 2.26 8.35
N GLU A 163 0.78 3.07 8.19
CA GLU A 163 0.07 3.27 6.92
C GLU A 163 0.90 4.04 5.88
N LEU A 164 1.64 5.07 6.30
CA LEU A 164 2.52 5.82 5.40
C LEU A 164 3.70 4.98 4.93
N CYS A 165 4.26 4.09 5.76
CA CYS A 165 5.33 3.19 5.32
C CYS A 165 4.86 2.33 4.13
N GLY A 166 3.67 1.71 4.24
CA GLY A 166 3.09 0.89 3.18
C GLY A 166 2.81 1.64 1.87
N THR A 167 2.54 2.95 1.97
CA THR A 167 2.26 3.84 0.84
C THR A 167 3.55 4.32 0.16
N LEU A 168 4.45 4.95 0.92
CA LEU A 168 5.63 5.63 0.38
C LEU A 168 6.70 4.67 -0.17
N LYS A 169 6.77 3.44 0.34
CA LYS A 169 7.73 2.42 -0.13
C LYS A 169 7.62 2.12 -1.63
N ASN A 170 6.44 2.31 -2.23
CA ASN A 170 6.24 2.11 -3.66
C ASN A 170 6.98 3.16 -4.52
N VAL A 171 7.16 4.39 -4.02
CA VAL A 171 7.95 5.44 -4.68
C VAL A 171 9.42 5.05 -4.70
N VAL A 172 9.95 4.58 -3.58
CA VAL A 172 11.34 4.09 -3.48
C VAL A 172 11.56 2.84 -4.35
N ALA A 173 10.54 1.99 -4.50
CA ALA A 173 10.64 0.83 -5.39
C ALA A 173 10.75 1.22 -6.88
N LEU A 174 10.18 2.35 -7.31
CA LEU A 174 10.42 2.88 -8.65
C LEU A 174 11.88 3.29 -8.81
N ALA A 175 12.43 4.03 -7.84
CA ALA A 175 13.84 4.41 -7.83
C ALA A 175 14.78 3.20 -7.93
N ALA A 176 14.50 2.15 -7.14
CA ALA A 176 15.24 0.89 -7.19
C ALA A 176 15.14 0.19 -8.56
N GLY A 177 13.98 0.28 -9.22
CA GLY A 177 13.80 -0.21 -10.58
C GLY A 177 14.57 0.59 -11.62
N PHE A 178 14.61 1.92 -11.51
CA PHE A 178 15.44 2.75 -12.40
C PHE A 178 16.92 2.38 -12.31
N VAL A 179 17.42 2.19 -11.10
CA VAL A 179 18.79 1.71 -10.84
C VAL A 179 19.06 0.35 -11.51
N ASP A 180 18.11 -0.59 -11.42
CA ASP A 180 18.24 -1.89 -12.08
C ASP A 180 18.26 -1.77 -13.61
N GLY A 181 17.37 -0.94 -14.16
CA GLY A 181 17.27 -0.77 -15.60
C GLY A 181 18.48 -0.06 -16.22
N LEU A 182 19.22 0.69 -15.41
CA LEU A 182 20.50 1.34 -15.76
C LEU A 182 21.72 0.49 -15.38
N GLU A 183 21.53 -0.72 -14.84
CA GLU A 183 22.60 -1.65 -14.46
C GLU A 183 23.64 -1.06 -13.49
N MET A 184 23.23 -0.14 -12.60
CA MET A 184 24.13 0.59 -11.69
C MET A 184 24.60 -0.23 -10.47
N GLY A 185 24.15 -1.47 -10.34
CA GLY A 185 24.60 -2.43 -9.33
C GLY A 185 23.98 -2.29 -7.93
N ASN A 186 24.27 -3.28 -7.09
CA ASN A 186 23.63 -3.44 -5.77
C ASN A 186 24.00 -2.34 -4.76
N ASN A 187 25.21 -1.78 -4.83
CA ASN A 187 25.62 -0.70 -3.92
C ASN A 187 24.78 0.56 -4.14
N THR A 188 24.55 0.93 -5.39
CA THR A 188 23.68 2.06 -5.78
C THR A 188 22.24 1.81 -5.32
N LYS A 189 21.72 0.61 -5.55
CA LYS A 189 20.38 0.22 -5.08
C LYS A 189 20.25 0.33 -3.57
N ALA A 190 21.23 -0.17 -2.81
CA ALA A 190 21.23 -0.07 -1.36
C ALA A 190 21.27 1.40 -0.88
N ALA A 191 22.05 2.25 -1.54
CA ALA A 191 22.08 3.68 -1.25
C ALA A 191 20.72 4.36 -1.49
N ILE A 192 20.05 4.06 -2.60
CA ILE A 192 18.70 4.54 -2.93
C ILE A 192 17.67 4.06 -1.90
N MET A 193 17.71 2.78 -1.51
CA MET A 193 16.81 2.26 -0.49
C MET A 193 17.00 2.96 0.87
N ARG A 194 18.25 3.21 1.26
CA ARG A 194 18.58 3.93 2.50
C ARG A 194 18.14 5.40 2.46
N LEU A 195 18.35 6.09 1.33
CA LEU A 195 17.88 7.46 1.11
C LEU A 195 16.35 7.52 1.14
N GLY A 196 15.69 6.57 0.46
CA GLY A 196 14.24 6.43 0.45
C GLY A 196 13.66 6.21 1.84
N LEU A 197 14.25 5.32 2.65
CA LEU A 197 13.82 5.12 4.03
C LEU A 197 13.93 6.41 4.87
N ARG A 198 14.99 7.19 4.66
CA ARG A 198 15.18 8.49 5.34
C ARG A 198 14.10 9.49 4.94
N GLU A 199 13.78 9.60 3.65
CA GLU A 199 12.73 10.47 3.13
C GLU A 199 11.33 10.01 3.55
N MET A 200 11.05 8.70 3.55
CA MET A 200 9.83 8.13 4.12
C MET A 200 9.65 8.59 5.57
N LYS A 201 10.69 8.47 6.40
CA LYS A 201 10.65 8.91 7.80
C LYS A 201 10.41 10.40 7.94
N ALA A 202 11.16 11.22 7.21
CA ALA A 202 11.04 12.67 7.28
C ALA A 202 9.66 13.15 6.82
N PHE A 203 9.13 12.58 5.73
CA PHE A 203 7.83 12.94 5.18
C PHE A 203 6.71 12.63 6.17
N SER A 204 6.73 11.42 6.74
CA SER A 204 5.72 11.01 7.71
C SER A 204 5.71 11.88 8.96
N LYS A 205 6.88 12.28 9.46
CA LYS A 205 6.98 13.14 10.66
C LYS A 205 6.58 14.59 10.41
N LEU A 206 6.85 15.11 9.20
CA LEU A 206 6.40 16.45 8.81
C LEU A 206 4.88 16.53 8.66
N LEU A 207 4.25 15.45 8.17
CA LEU A 207 2.79 15.37 8.10
C LEU A 207 2.16 15.10 9.47
N PHE A 208 2.75 14.17 10.23
CA PHE A 208 2.21 13.67 11.48
C PHE A 208 3.30 13.62 12.55
N PRO A 209 3.40 14.65 13.42
CA PRO A 209 4.42 14.70 14.47
C PRO A 209 4.39 13.53 15.47
N SER A 210 3.27 12.79 15.54
CA SER A 210 3.10 11.61 16.37
C SER A 210 3.84 10.36 15.87
N VAL A 211 4.29 10.36 14.61
CA VAL A 211 4.97 9.22 13.99
C VAL A 211 6.28 8.91 14.71
N LYS A 212 6.49 7.63 15.02
CA LYS A 212 7.63 7.14 15.81
C LYS A 212 8.73 6.60 14.90
N ASP A 213 9.97 6.93 15.23
CA ASP A 213 11.15 6.42 14.51
C ASP A 213 11.23 4.88 14.55
N SER A 214 10.80 4.26 15.67
CA SER A 214 10.79 2.81 15.84
C SER A 214 9.91 2.09 14.82
N THR A 215 8.82 2.72 14.36
CA THR A 215 7.87 2.14 13.39
C THR A 215 8.54 1.79 12.06
N PHE A 216 9.58 2.51 11.65
CA PHE A 216 10.29 2.24 10.40
C PHE A 216 11.17 0.99 10.45
N PHE A 217 11.42 0.44 11.65
CA PHE A 217 12.14 -0.82 11.83
C PHE A 217 11.22 -2.04 11.89
N GLU A 218 9.90 -1.83 11.91
CA GLU A 218 8.89 -2.88 11.88
C GLU A 218 8.69 -3.43 10.45
N SER A 219 7.93 -4.53 10.32
CA SER A 219 7.65 -5.15 9.01
C SER A 219 7.03 -4.16 8.01
N CYS A 220 6.15 -3.27 8.46
CA CYS A 220 5.56 -2.23 7.60
C CYS A 220 6.57 -1.27 6.99
N GLY A 221 7.71 -1.03 7.66
CA GLY A 221 8.76 -0.10 7.26
C GLY A 221 9.83 -0.77 6.42
N VAL A 222 10.96 -1.09 7.04
CA VAL A 222 12.16 -1.57 6.36
C VAL A 222 11.94 -2.90 5.63
N ALA A 223 11.16 -3.83 6.19
CA ALA A 223 10.95 -5.13 5.55
C ALA A 223 10.10 -5.02 4.27
N ASP A 224 8.96 -4.32 4.30
CA ASP A 224 8.13 -4.08 3.12
C ASP A 224 8.89 -3.28 2.05
N LEU A 225 9.71 -2.30 2.47
CA LEU A 225 10.58 -1.56 1.57
C LEU A 225 11.58 -2.48 0.85
N ILE A 226 12.31 -3.31 1.59
CA ILE A 226 13.27 -4.26 1.04
C ILE A 226 12.60 -5.21 0.06
N THR A 227 11.53 -5.89 0.48
CA THR A 227 10.86 -6.89 -0.36
C THR A 227 10.33 -6.26 -1.66
N THR A 228 9.84 -5.03 -1.59
CA THR A 228 9.28 -4.33 -2.75
C THR A 228 10.38 -3.86 -3.70
N CYS A 229 11.51 -3.38 -3.19
CA CYS A 229 12.65 -2.95 -4.01
C CYS A 229 13.40 -4.12 -4.66
N LEU A 230 13.24 -5.34 -4.16
CA LEU A 230 13.84 -6.55 -4.73
C LEU A 230 12.92 -7.27 -5.71
N GLY A 231 11.64 -7.45 -5.37
CA GLY A 231 10.72 -8.32 -6.11
C GLY A 231 9.44 -7.67 -6.62
N GLY A 232 9.16 -6.42 -6.21
CA GLY A 232 7.86 -5.77 -6.43
C GLY A 232 7.55 -5.41 -7.89
N ARG A 233 6.25 -5.26 -8.19
CA ARG A 233 5.75 -4.80 -9.49
C ARG A 233 6.27 -3.42 -9.88
N ASN A 234 6.31 -2.48 -8.92
CA ASN A 234 6.88 -1.14 -9.10
C ASN A 234 8.32 -1.19 -9.61
N ARG A 235 9.16 -2.02 -8.97
CA ARG A 235 10.55 -2.23 -9.38
C ARG A 235 10.64 -2.83 -10.79
N LYS A 236 9.88 -3.88 -11.10
CA LYS A 236 9.88 -4.56 -12.41
C LYS A 236 9.51 -3.61 -13.56
N VAL A 237 8.45 -2.83 -13.40
CA VAL A 237 7.99 -1.91 -14.45
C VAL A 237 8.96 -0.73 -14.60
N ALA A 238 9.47 -0.17 -13.50
CA ALA A 238 10.46 0.90 -13.54
C ALA A 238 11.80 0.46 -14.16
N GLU A 239 12.21 -0.79 -13.94
CA GLU A 239 13.37 -1.40 -14.63
C GLU A 239 13.15 -1.42 -16.15
N ALA A 240 11.98 -1.88 -16.61
CA ALA A 240 11.65 -1.90 -18.03
C ALA A 240 11.59 -0.48 -18.62
N TYR A 241 11.03 0.48 -17.88
CA TYR A 241 11.00 1.89 -18.25
C TYR A 241 12.42 2.45 -18.47
N ALA A 242 13.32 2.23 -17.51
CA ALA A 242 14.70 2.69 -17.59
C ALA A 242 15.50 1.99 -18.71
N LYS A 243 15.32 0.68 -18.92
CA LYS A 243 15.94 -0.06 -20.04
C LYS A 243 15.54 0.48 -21.41
N ASN A 244 14.35 1.06 -21.53
CA ASN A 244 13.87 1.72 -22.74
C ASN A 244 14.24 3.21 -22.80
N GLY A 245 15.14 3.68 -21.92
CA GLY A 245 15.58 5.07 -21.86
C GLY A 245 14.47 6.06 -21.50
N GLY A 246 13.41 5.60 -20.81
CA GLY A 246 12.25 6.41 -20.45
C GLY A 246 11.31 6.78 -21.61
N ARG A 247 11.45 6.12 -22.76
CA ARG A 247 10.67 6.44 -23.97
C ARG A 247 9.27 5.82 -24.00
N ARG A 248 9.09 4.70 -23.31
CA ARG A 248 7.80 4.00 -23.20
C ARG A 248 7.02 4.55 -22.02
N SER A 249 5.72 4.71 -22.15
CA SER A 249 4.90 5.18 -21.03
C SER A 249 4.73 4.09 -19.96
N PHE A 250 4.49 4.51 -18.71
CA PHE A 250 4.16 3.57 -17.64
C PHE A 250 2.84 2.83 -17.90
N ASP A 251 1.87 3.47 -18.57
CA ASP A 251 0.59 2.84 -18.92
C ASP A 251 0.77 1.69 -19.92
N GLU A 252 1.62 1.87 -20.94
CA GLU A 252 1.98 0.82 -21.88
C GLU A 252 2.65 -0.37 -21.18
N LEU A 253 3.64 -0.09 -20.32
CA LEU A 253 4.37 -1.12 -19.60
C LEU A 253 3.49 -1.83 -18.56
N GLU A 254 2.59 -1.10 -17.88
CA GLU A 254 1.59 -1.69 -16.99
C GLU A 254 0.70 -2.67 -17.76
N ALA A 255 0.15 -2.26 -18.90
CA ALA A 255 -0.75 -3.09 -19.70
C ALA A 255 -0.05 -4.36 -20.21
N GLU A 256 1.21 -4.26 -20.64
CA GLU A 256 2.01 -5.39 -21.13
C GLU A 256 2.43 -6.34 -20.00
N MET A 257 2.91 -5.81 -18.88
CA MET A 257 3.63 -6.60 -17.89
C MET A 257 2.76 -7.08 -16.72
N LEU A 258 1.65 -6.39 -16.43
CA LEU A 258 0.90 -6.60 -15.18
C LEU A 258 -0.45 -7.30 -15.35
N GLN A 259 -0.84 -7.68 -16.57
CA GLN A 259 -2.03 -8.51 -16.84
C GLN A 259 -3.31 -8.00 -16.15
N GLY A 260 -3.51 -6.68 -16.15
CA GLY A 260 -4.66 -6.02 -15.52
C GLY A 260 -4.48 -5.58 -14.06
N GLN A 261 -3.34 -5.90 -13.43
CA GLN A 261 -2.99 -5.34 -12.12
C GLN A 261 -2.47 -3.89 -12.24
N LYS A 262 -2.77 -3.05 -11.24
CA LYS A 262 -2.40 -1.62 -11.23
C LYS A 262 -1.07 -1.32 -10.54
N LEU A 263 -0.34 -0.36 -11.10
CA LEU A 263 0.94 0.15 -10.66
C LEU A 263 0.76 1.39 -9.76
N GLN A 264 0.75 1.18 -8.45
CA GLN A 264 0.47 2.27 -7.50
C GLN A 264 1.63 3.27 -7.35
N GLY A 265 2.88 2.88 -7.62
CA GLY A 265 4.04 3.73 -7.34
C GLY A 265 4.04 5.05 -8.10
N VAL A 266 3.55 5.07 -9.35
CA VAL A 266 3.55 6.27 -10.20
C VAL A 266 2.52 7.28 -9.70
N SER A 267 1.30 6.82 -9.38
CA SER A 267 0.27 7.70 -8.81
C SER A 267 0.70 8.22 -7.43
N THR A 268 1.26 7.37 -6.57
CA THR A 268 1.78 7.78 -5.27
C THR A 268 2.94 8.77 -5.40
N ALA A 269 3.84 8.61 -6.38
CA ALA A 269 4.92 9.58 -6.60
C ALA A 269 4.38 10.96 -6.99
N ARG A 270 3.36 11.01 -7.86
CA ARG A 270 2.66 12.26 -8.20
C ARG A 270 1.99 12.89 -6.99
N GLU A 271 1.23 12.11 -6.24
CA GLU A 271 0.54 12.54 -5.02
C GLU A 271 1.52 13.12 -3.98
N VAL A 272 2.64 12.44 -3.75
CA VAL A 272 3.71 12.95 -2.87
C VAL A 272 4.30 14.25 -3.43
N TYR A 273 4.61 14.32 -4.72
CA TYR A 273 5.15 15.54 -5.35
C TYR A 273 4.21 16.74 -5.20
N GLU A 274 2.90 16.54 -5.39
CA GLU A 274 1.88 17.59 -5.21
C GLU A 274 1.88 18.13 -3.77
N VAL A 275 1.97 17.24 -2.78
CA VAL A 275 2.08 17.63 -1.36
C VAL A 275 3.37 18.39 -1.10
N LEU A 276 4.50 17.89 -1.60
CA LEU A 276 5.81 18.53 -1.44
C LEU A 276 5.82 19.92 -2.07
N SER A 277 5.26 20.07 -3.26
CA SER A 277 5.16 21.34 -3.98
C SER A 277 4.30 22.35 -3.21
N HIS A 278 3.09 21.96 -2.81
CA HIS A 278 2.18 22.83 -2.04
C HIS A 278 2.76 23.29 -0.70
N ARG A 279 3.56 22.43 -0.05
CA ARG A 279 4.18 22.72 1.23
C ARG A 279 5.54 23.43 1.12
N GLY A 280 6.08 23.60 -0.09
CA GLY A 280 7.43 24.14 -0.31
C GLY A 280 8.54 23.22 0.20
N TRP A 281 8.31 21.90 0.17
CA TRP A 281 9.22 20.88 0.71
C TRP A 281 10.01 20.13 -0.37
N LEU A 282 9.86 20.42 -1.66
CA LEU A 282 10.54 19.68 -2.75
C LEU A 282 12.05 19.49 -2.50
N GLU A 283 12.72 20.56 -2.06
CA GLU A 283 14.15 20.59 -1.75
C GLU A 283 14.55 19.73 -0.53
N LEU A 284 13.61 19.36 0.33
CA LEU A 284 13.87 18.47 1.47
C LEU A 284 13.77 16.98 1.10
N PHE A 285 13.17 16.68 -0.05
CA PHE A 285 12.84 15.33 -0.51
C PHE A 285 13.32 15.09 -1.95
N PRO A 286 14.64 15.22 -2.20
CA PRO A 286 15.18 15.15 -3.55
C PRO A 286 14.93 13.80 -4.22
N LEU A 287 14.98 12.67 -3.49
CA LEU A 287 14.72 11.38 -4.12
C LEU A 287 13.25 11.25 -4.56
N PHE A 288 12.29 11.62 -3.70
CA PHE A 288 10.88 11.59 -4.09
C PHE A 288 10.57 12.54 -5.24
N ALA A 289 11.17 13.74 -5.24
CA ALA A 289 11.03 14.70 -6.33
C ALA A 289 11.58 14.13 -7.66
N THR A 290 12.82 13.65 -7.66
CA THR A 290 13.46 13.05 -8.84
C THR A 290 12.69 11.84 -9.36
N VAL A 291 12.15 10.98 -8.48
CA VAL A 291 11.33 9.83 -8.91
C VAL A 291 10.10 10.30 -9.68
N HIS A 292 9.38 11.31 -9.18
CA HIS A 292 8.23 11.86 -9.90
C HIS A 292 8.64 12.47 -11.25
N GLU A 293 9.70 13.28 -11.26
CA GLU A 293 10.16 13.97 -12.47
C GLU A 293 10.66 13.01 -13.55
N ILE A 294 11.30 11.90 -13.15
CA ILE A 294 11.61 10.80 -14.07
C ILE A 294 10.31 10.15 -14.56
N SER A 295 9.39 9.83 -13.64
CA SER A 295 8.14 9.16 -13.99
C SER A 295 7.22 9.97 -14.90
N SER A 296 7.29 11.30 -14.85
CA SER A 296 6.55 12.21 -15.73
C SER A 296 7.29 12.56 -17.02
N GLY A 297 8.51 12.05 -17.21
CA GLY A 297 9.36 12.33 -18.38
C GLY A 297 10.02 13.71 -18.38
N LEU A 298 10.05 14.42 -17.24
CA LEU A 298 10.76 15.69 -17.08
C LEU A 298 12.27 15.49 -16.97
N LEU A 299 12.70 14.37 -16.37
CA LEU A 299 14.10 13.97 -16.26
C LEU A 299 14.35 12.59 -16.90
N PRO A 300 15.53 12.35 -17.46
CA PRO A 300 15.91 11.01 -17.91
C PRO A 300 16.13 10.08 -16.70
N PRO A 301 15.96 8.75 -16.85
CA PRO A 301 16.20 7.80 -15.75
C PRO A 301 17.58 7.93 -15.09
N SER A 302 18.61 8.34 -15.85
CA SER A 302 19.97 8.54 -15.34
C SER A 302 20.07 9.57 -14.21
N ALA A 303 19.11 10.51 -14.13
CA ALA A 303 19.06 11.52 -13.09
C ALA A 303 18.83 10.94 -11.68
N ILE A 304 18.47 9.66 -11.54
CA ILE A 304 18.17 9.04 -10.23
C ILE A 304 19.34 9.07 -9.24
N VAL A 305 20.58 9.22 -9.73
CA VAL A 305 21.80 9.37 -8.92
C VAL A 305 22.41 10.77 -8.98
N GLU A 306 21.82 11.69 -9.76
CA GLU A 306 22.24 13.08 -9.84
C GLU A 306 21.72 13.83 -8.60
N TYR A 307 22.35 13.56 -7.46
CA TYR A 307 22.07 14.27 -6.23
C TYR A 307 22.58 15.70 -6.39
N SER A 308 21.69 16.70 -6.35
CA SER A 308 22.15 18.08 -6.39
C SER A 308 23.09 18.31 -5.19
N GLU A 309 24.35 18.67 -5.47
CA GLU A 309 25.38 18.94 -4.46
C GLU A 309 25.01 20.08 -3.48
N LYS A 310 23.84 20.70 -3.63
CA LYS A 310 23.41 21.86 -2.83
C LYS A 310 22.91 21.54 -1.42
N GLN A 311 22.72 20.27 -1.04
CA GLN A 311 21.88 19.94 0.14
C GLN A 311 22.47 19.02 1.20
N VAL A 312 23.80 18.96 1.31
CA VAL A 312 24.44 18.43 2.52
C VAL A 312 24.46 19.52 3.61
N ARG A 313 23.29 19.96 4.07
CA ARG A 313 23.15 20.70 5.33
C ARG A 313 22.06 20.05 6.17
N SER A 314 22.52 19.05 6.91
CA SER A 314 21.99 18.45 8.15
C SER A 314 20.54 18.80 8.56
N PHE A 315 19.70 17.76 8.60
CA PHE A 315 18.72 17.57 9.67
C PHE A 315 19.41 17.07 10.92
#